data_AF-A0AAD7U6T3-F1
#
_entry.id   AF-A0AAD7U6T3-F1
#
_cell.length_a   1.000
_cell.length_b   1.000
_cell.length_c   1.000
_cell.angle_alpha   90.00
_cell.angle_beta   90.00
_cell.angle_gamma   90.00
#
_symmetry.space_group_name_H-M   'P 1'
#
loop_
_entity.id
_entity.type
_entity.pdbx_description
1 polymer ?
#
loop_
_entity_poly.entity_id
_entity_poly.type
_entity_poly.pdbx_seq_one_letter_code
_entity_poly.pdbx_strand_id
1 'polypeptide(L)'
;MPEEEEEEVILSSDEEGGGQREKAFARAKESALGKRDKSGAGAIDPRAVSVCAAINSNPAWYTTSSCAGRCFVWRGVGGKATEEFARGRVSHELIDLAYLTGDKPEEADGFRSAPLGGESGVWLRYEPFIVHVRCRTGRAARKLVRCARSVFKNVGLQGDVVAVVGDEGLEMPLVAPSGASLAADAAWLVEVVNEKHQRNWAKIERFERAILAEPRDERTPRFDVIGDVAVARTDDSADRVLASNKKIRVVAVAAERLHGDERAPAAPLRIVAGARRSPLVTTHVEAGVRIIVDLDATFFSPRMALERTRICKSVKPGERVLSLFAGCGPEALGIAARTRCASVRAVELAPVAARCCRRGLDALRRAAPDRAAVLTVVEADVLEDLATLRAEQRRFDRILAPRPKHPVDGDVADGRGRDVLDALFHVADPAGAVVHWTDFAADWELPTCARTRAFLAHACADHELECDVLYSGRAGPSVAKRQKKDAE
;
A
#
# COMPACT_ATOMS: atom_id res chain seq x y z
N MET A 1 -19.12 40.91 -12.61
CA MET A 1 -19.05 39.86 -11.57
C MET A 1 -18.40 38.67 -12.24
N PRO A 2 -17.07 38.51 -12.18
CA PRO A 2 -16.45 37.33 -12.73
C PRO A 2 -16.66 36.17 -11.75
N GLU A 3 -17.08 35.04 -12.31
CA GLU A 3 -17.24 33.75 -11.66
C GLU A 3 -15.87 33.23 -11.23
N GLU A 4 -15.72 32.86 -9.96
CA GLU A 4 -14.52 32.18 -9.46
C GLU A 4 -14.56 30.71 -9.92
N GLU A 5 -13.68 30.36 -10.86
CA GLU A 5 -13.39 28.99 -11.25
C GLU A 5 -12.73 28.24 -10.07
N GLU A 6 -13.44 27.25 -9.51
CA GLU A 6 -12.83 26.28 -8.59
C GLU A 6 -11.88 25.35 -9.38
N GLU A 7 -10.58 25.61 -9.33
CA GLU A 7 -9.55 24.69 -9.83
C GLU A 7 -9.56 23.38 -9.02
N GLU A 8 -10.23 22.37 -9.58
CA GLU A 8 -10.21 21.00 -9.08
C GLU A 8 -8.83 20.36 -9.34
N VAL A 9 -7.94 20.41 -8.34
CA VAL A 9 -6.64 19.74 -8.41
C VAL A 9 -6.84 18.22 -8.33
N ILE A 10 -6.92 17.58 -9.51
CA ILE A 10 -6.92 16.12 -9.67
C ILE A 10 -5.52 15.59 -9.34
N LEU A 11 -5.34 15.07 -8.12
CA LEU A 11 -4.17 14.27 -7.77
C LEU A 11 -4.30 12.89 -8.43
N SER A 12 -3.33 12.58 -9.30
CA SER A 12 -3.26 11.38 -10.13
C SER A 12 -3.25 10.06 -9.33
N SER A 13 -3.74 9.01 -9.99
CA SER A 13 -3.91 7.65 -9.47
C SER A 13 -2.58 6.97 -9.12
N ASP A 14 -2.35 6.77 -7.82
CA ASP A 14 -1.19 6.06 -7.26
C ASP A 14 -1.43 4.53 -7.21
N GLU A 15 -0.95 3.76 -8.20
CA GLU A 15 -0.92 2.28 -8.10
C GLU A 15 0.48 1.63 -8.13
N GLU A 16 1.58 2.34 -8.43
CA GLU A 16 2.92 1.70 -8.48
C GLU A 16 3.98 2.22 -7.47
N GLY A 17 3.68 3.23 -6.65
CA GLY A 17 4.68 3.86 -5.74
C GLY A 17 4.45 3.69 -4.22
N GLY A 18 3.36 3.04 -3.80
CA GLY A 18 2.82 3.18 -2.44
C GLY A 18 3.75 2.73 -1.31
N GLY A 19 4.47 1.62 -1.48
CA GLY A 19 5.29 1.03 -0.40
C GLY A 19 6.59 1.80 -0.12
N GLN A 20 7.18 2.44 -1.11
CA GLN A 20 8.42 3.21 -0.94
C GLN A 20 8.12 4.60 -0.35
N ARG A 21 7.06 5.26 -0.83
CA ARG A 21 6.55 6.52 -0.25
C ARG A 21 6.10 6.34 1.21
N GLU A 22 5.50 5.20 1.55
CA GLU A 22 5.11 4.88 2.93
C GLU A 22 6.31 4.76 3.88
N LYS A 23 7.35 4.02 3.49
CA LYS A 23 8.59 3.92 4.28
C LYS A 23 9.33 5.26 4.38
N ALA A 24 9.23 6.10 3.36
CA ALA A 24 9.81 7.45 3.39
C ALA A 24 9.06 8.34 4.39
N PHE A 25 7.71 8.32 4.37
CA PHE A 25 6.89 9.07 5.32
C PHE A 25 7.09 8.62 6.76
N ALA A 26 7.14 7.31 7.02
CA ALA A 26 7.39 6.78 8.36
C ALA A 26 8.75 7.24 8.92
N ARG A 27 9.81 7.21 8.09
CA ARG A 27 11.13 7.73 8.46
C ARG A 27 11.13 9.25 8.68
N ALA A 28 10.41 10.00 7.86
CA ALA A 28 10.27 11.44 8.03
C ALA A 28 9.52 11.79 9.34
N LYS A 29 8.48 11.04 9.68
CA LYS A 29 7.74 11.15 10.93
C LYS A 29 8.63 10.87 12.14
N GLU A 30 9.35 9.75 12.13
CA GLU A 30 10.28 9.39 13.19
C GLU A 30 11.35 10.48 13.38
N SER A 31 11.94 10.96 12.28
CA SER A 31 12.92 12.05 12.31
C SER A 31 12.33 13.37 12.83
N ALA A 32 11.09 13.70 12.47
CA ALA A 32 10.43 14.93 12.91
C ALA A 32 10.10 14.89 14.40
N LEU A 33 9.56 13.78 14.90
CA LEU A 33 9.17 13.60 16.30
C LEU A 33 10.38 13.36 17.22
N GLY A 34 11.51 12.89 16.68
CA GLY A 34 12.76 12.73 17.43
C GLY A 34 13.59 14.02 17.56
N LYS A 35 13.22 15.11 16.87
CA LYS A 35 13.93 16.40 16.99
C LYS A 35 13.49 17.13 18.24
N ARG A 36 14.45 17.80 18.89
CA ARG A 36 14.17 18.72 20.01
C ARG A 36 13.33 19.90 19.51
N ASP A 37 12.39 20.35 20.34
CA ASP A 37 11.54 21.49 20.01
C ASP A 37 12.40 22.75 19.80
N LYS A 38 12.14 23.47 18.71
CA LYS A 38 12.93 24.64 18.29
C LYS A 38 12.38 25.96 18.83
N SER A 39 11.28 25.95 19.58
CA SER A 39 10.78 27.15 20.24
C SER A 39 11.76 27.62 21.32
N GLY A 40 11.64 28.89 21.73
CA GLY A 40 12.44 29.41 22.84
C GLY A 40 12.22 28.66 24.17
N ALA A 41 11.13 27.91 24.31
CA ALA A 41 10.84 27.08 25.48
C ALA A 41 11.58 25.72 25.46
N GLY A 42 12.08 25.28 24.30
CA GLY A 42 12.79 24.01 24.15
C GLY A 42 11.94 22.75 24.36
N ALA A 43 10.63 22.90 24.54
CA ALA A 43 9.65 21.84 24.71
C ALA A 43 8.29 22.24 24.11
N ILE A 44 7.46 21.25 23.78
CA ILE A 44 6.07 21.47 23.36
C ILE A 44 5.29 22.05 24.53
N ASP A 45 4.45 23.05 24.25
CA ASP A 45 3.54 23.64 25.22
C ASP A 45 2.69 22.54 25.91
N PRO A 46 2.68 22.46 27.27
CA PRO A 46 1.95 21.43 28.01
C PRO A 46 0.50 21.26 27.58
N ARG A 47 -0.18 22.35 27.20
CA ARG A 47 -1.60 22.34 26.79
C ARG A 47 -1.81 21.87 25.35
N ALA A 48 -0.75 21.80 24.54
CA ALA A 48 -0.77 21.22 23.20
C ALA A 48 -0.32 19.75 23.17
N VAL A 49 0.31 19.23 24.23
CA VAL A 49 0.88 17.88 24.25
C VAL A 49 -0.16 16.81 23.92
N SER A 50 -1.35 16.86 24.54
CA SER A 50 -2.37 15.81 24.36
C SER A 50 -2.91 15.77 22.92
N VAL A 51 -3.27 16.93 22.36
CA VAL A 51 -3.74 17.01 20.97
C VAL A 51 -2.65 16.61 19.97
N CYS A 52 -1.39 17.00 20.21
CA CYS A 52 -0.26 16.58 19.39
C CYS A 52 -0.06 15.06 19.47
N ALA A 53 -0.16 14.45 20.64
CA ALA A 53 -0.09 13.01 20.82
C ALA A 53 -1.23 12.28 20.09
N ALA A 54 -2.46 12.79 20.17
CA ALA A 54 -3.61 12.26 19.45
C ALA A 54 -3.39 12.27 17.93
N ILE A 55 -2.92 13.39 17.38
CA ILE A 55 -2.56 13.52 15.96
C ILE A 55 -1.44 12.53 15.60
N ASN A 56 -0.37 12.50 16.39
CA ASN A 56 0.81 11.68 16.14
C ASN A 56 0.57 10.18 16.33
N SER A 57 -0.51 9.77 17.00
CA SER A 57 -0.91 8.35 17.09
C SER A 57 -1.38 7.78 15.74
N ASN A 58 -1.83 8.64 14.81
CA ASN A 58 -2.29 8.21 13.50
C ASN A 58 -1.09 7.96 12.56
N PRO A 59 -0.95 6.78 11.93
CA PRO A 59 0.16 6.48 11.03
C PRO A 59 0.24 7.40 9.79
N ALA A 60 -0.85 8.08 9.44
CA ALA A 60 -0.93 8.96 8.28
C ALA A 60 -0.67 10.45 8.59
N TRP A 61 -0.45 10.82 9.86
CA TRP A 61 -0.21 12.21 10.28
C TRP A 61 1.03 12.34 11.17
N TYR A 62 1.67 13.50 11.14
CA TYR A 62 2.54 13.94 12.23
C TYR A 62 2.62 15.46 12.33
N THR A 63 2.78 15.97 13.55
CA THR A 63 2.95 17.40 13.83
C THR A 63 4.36 17.87 13.46
N THR A 64 4.47 19.01 12.78
CA THR A 64 5.76 19.66 12.47
C THR A 64 6.04 20.87 13.36
N SER A 65 4.99 21.51 13.90
CA SER A 65 5.07 22.56 14.92
C SER A 65 3.71 22.77 15.59
N SER A 66 3.72 23.29 16.82
CA SER A 66 2.50 23.56 17.61
C SER A 66 2.71 24.68 18.63
N CYS A 67 1.65 25.43 18.95
CA CYS A 67 1.58 26.35 20.09
C CYS A 67 0.14 26.31 20.66
N ALA A 68 -0.01 26.22 21.99
CA ALA A 68 -1.33 26.16 22.62
C ALA A 68 -2.03 27.54 22.74
N GLY A 69 -1.36 28.60 22.30
CA GLY A 69 -1.80 29.98 22.42
C GLY A 69 -1.03 30.72 23.51
N ARG A 70 -0.74 31.99 23.27
CA ARG A 70 0.08 32.83 24.13
C ARG A 70 -0.35 34.28 24.06
N CYS A 71 -0.18 35.01 25.15
CA CYS A 71 -0.20 36.46 25.12
C CYS A 71 1.21 37.01 25.25
N PHE A 72 1.45 38.15 24.62
CA PHE A 72 2.69 38.89 24.80
C PHE A 72 2.48 40.38 24.56
N VAL A 73 3.41 41.15 25.11
CA VAL A 73 3.50 42.58 24.87
C VAL A 73 4.66 42.85 23.93
N TRP A 74 4.49 43.79 23.01
CA TRP A 74 5.56 44.20 22.09
C TRP A 74 5.60 45.70 21.89
N ARG A 75 6.76 46.22 21.50
CA ARG A 75 7.01 47.62 21.15
C ARG A 75 7.33 47.73 19.66
N GLY A 76 6.64 48.62 18.95
CA GLY A 76 6.86 48.87 17.52
C GLY A 76 5.67 49.52 16.81
N VAL A 77 5.78 49.64 15.48
CA VAL A 77 4.74 50.18 14.58
C VAL A 77 3.63 49.12 14.47
N GLY A 78 2.43 49.45 14.96
CA GLY A 78 1.32 48.50 15.07
C GLY A 78 0.84 47.97 13.72
N GLY A 79 1.32 46.79 13.33
CA GLY A 79 0.92 46.12 12.10
C GLY A 79 1.26 44.64 12.12
N LYS A 80 0.35 43.80 11.61
CA LYS A 80 0.53 42.33 11.59
C LYS A 80 1.70 41.83 10.75
N ALA A 81 2.21 42.64 9.82
CA ALA A 81 3.22 42.27 8.83
C ALA A 81 4.61 42.88 9.09
N THR A 82 4.81 43.59 10.22
CA THR A 82 6.12 44.18 10.55
C THR A 82 6.95 43.17 11.35
N GLU A 83 8.24 43.03 10.99
CA GLU A 83 9.23 42.29 11.80
C GLU A 83 10.04 43.23 12.71
N GLU A 84 9.82 44.54 12.56
CA GLU A 84 10.49 45.60 13.32
C GLU A 84 9.80 45.80 14.67
N PHE A 85 9.96 44.82 15.55
CA PHE A 85 9.45 44.89 16.91
C PHE A 85 10.37 44.28 17.96
N ALA A 86 10.34 44.87 19.14
CA ALA A 86 10.91 44.25 20.34
C ALA A 86 9.80 43.52 21.09
N ARG A 87 9.93 42.19 21.22
CA ARG A 87 9.02 41.38 22.04
C ARG A 87 9.41 41.52 23.51
N GLY A 88 8.45 41.87 24.35
CA GLY A 88 8.59 41.90 25.80
C GLY A 88 8.21 40.55 26.41
N ARG A 89 7.55 40.61 27.56
CA ARG A 89 7.05 39.42 28.28
C ARG A 89 6.06 38.59 27.47
N VAL A 90 6.13 37.27 27.66
CA VAL A 90 5.28 36.25 27.00
C VAL A 90 4.68 35.37 28.09
N SER A 91 3.38 35.08 28.02
CA SER A 91 2.71 34.09 28.86
C SER A 91 1.98 33.06 28.01
N HIS A 92 2.10 31.79 28.41
CA HIS A 92 1.27 30.69 27.91
C HIS A 92 0.13 30.35 28.89
N GLU A 93 0.12 31.00 30.06
CA GLU A 93 -0.86 30.81 31.12
C GLU A 93 -1.69 32.08 31.34
N LEU A 94 -2.72 31.98 32.19
CA LEU A 94 -3.54 33.11 32.58
C LEU A 94 -2.67 34.24 33.15
N ILE A 95 -3.03 35.48 32.84
CA ILE A 95 -2.33 36.67 33.28
C ILE A 95 -3.07 37.36 34.43
N ASP A 96 -2.34 38.19 35.18
CA ASP A 96 -2.87 39.02 36.25
C ASP A 96 -2.71 40.51 35.91
N LEU A 97 -3.20 41.39 36.78
CA LEU A 97 -3.09 42.84 36.58
C LEU A 97 -1.62 43.28 36.48
N ALA A 98 -0.75 42.69 37.30
CA ALA A 98 0.69 42.97 37.29
C ALA A 98 1.34 42.64 35.95
N TYR A 99 0.83 41.63 35.22
CA TYR A 99 1.26 41.36 33.86
C TYR A 99 0.96 42.52 32.91
N LEU A 100 -0.09 43.33 33.09
CA LEU A 100 -0.37 44.43 32.16
C LEU A 100 0.24 45.76 32.61
N THR A 101 0.22 46.03 33.92
CA THR A 101 0.57 47.35 34.49
C THR A 101 1.97 47.43 35.09
N GLY A 102 2.64 46.29 35.31
CA GLY A 102 3.92 46.25 36.01
C GLY A 102 5.13 46.48 35.09
N ASP A 103 6.11 47.20 35.62
CA ASP A 103 7.47 47.25 35.08
C ASP A 103 8.22 46.02 35.63
N LYS A 104 8.29 44.93 34.86
CA LYS A 104 8.94 43.70 35.32
C LYS A 104 10.45 43.79 35.07
N PRO A 105 11.31 43.60 36.10
CA PRO A 105 12.79 43.63 35.98
C PRO A 105 13.38 42.63 34.97
N GLU A 106 12.59 41.63 34.60
CA GLU A 106 12.90 40.51 33.72
C GLU A 106 12.58 40.76 32.23
N GLU A 107 12.12 41.96 31.87
CA GLU A 107 12.09 42.39 30.47
C GLU A 107 13.51 42.63 29.92
N ALA A 108 13.81 42.07 28.76
CA ALA A 108 15.12 42.22 28.13
C ALA A 108 15.45 43.70 27.86
N ASP A 109 16.71 44.12 28.07
CA ASP A 109 17.15 45.51 27.85
C ASP A 109 16.82 46.00 26.44
N GLY A 110 16.81 45.11 25.45
CA GLY A 110 16.37 45.41 24.08
C GLY A 110 14.90 45.81 23.95
N PHE A 111 14.01 45.32 24.82
CA PHE A 111 12.61 45.77 24.87
C PHE A 111 12.50 47.14 25.53
N ARG A 112 13.20 47.36 26.65
CA ARG A 112 13.15 48.65 27.36
C ARG A 112 13.78 49.80 26.58
N SER A 113 14.88 49.51 25.87
CA SER A 113 15.60 50.49 25.04
C SER A 113 14.98 50.69 23.65
N ALA A 114 14.00 49.86 23.25
CA ALA A 114 13.28 50.07 22.01
C ALA A 114 12.55 51.43 22.04
N PRO A 115 12.81 52.32 21.08
CA PRO A 115 12.32 53.69 21.11
C PRO A 115 10.78 53.74 21.08
N LEU A 116 10.23 54.57 21.96
CA LEU A 116 8.85 55.05 21.90
C LEU A 116 8.88 56.43 21.24
N GLY A 117 8.24 56.58 20.08
CA GLY A 117 8.29 57.79 19.27
C GLY A 117 8.14 57.50 17.77
N GLY A 118 7.56 58.44 17.03
CA GLY A 118 7.06 58.19 15.67
C GLY A 118 5.69 57.48 15.69
N GLU A 119 5.50 56.44 14.87
CA GLU A 119 4.28 55.59 14.86
C GLU A 119 4.34 54.42 15.87
N SER A 120 5.42 54.31 16.65
CA SER A 120 5.69 53.15 17.53
C SER A 120 5.05 53.27 18.91
N GLY A 121 4.25 52.27 19.29
CA GLY A 121 3.58 52.18 20.60
C GLY A 121 3.84 50.85 21.31
N VAL A 122 3.20 50.64 22.47
CA VAL A 122 3.18 49.34 23.17
C VAL A 122 1.88 48.63 22.84
N TRP A 123 1.95 47.36 22.47
CA TRP A 123 0.82 46.56 22.00
C TRP A 123 0.70 45.26 22.79
N LEU A 124 -0.54 44.90 23.12
CA LEU A 124 -0.93 43.59 23.63
C LEU A 124 -1.38 42.71 22.46
N ARG A 125 -0.83 41.51 22.38
CA ARG A 125 -1.23 40.52 21.38
C ARG A 125 -1.54 39.19 22.04
N TYR A 126 -2.65 38.60 21.65
CA TYR A 126 -3.00 37.21 21.94
C TYR A 126 -2.96 36.43 20.62
N GLU A 127 -2.04 35.47 20.54
CA GLU A 127 -1.97 34.51 19.45
C GLU A 127 -2.66 33.22 19.91
N PRO A 128 -3.71 32.75 19.23
CA PRO A 128 -4.42 31.55 19.61
C PRO A 128 -3.65 30.28 19.19
N PHE A 129 -4.25 29.11 19.43
CA PHE A 129 -3.74 27.81 19.03
C PHE A 129 -3.29 27.78 17.57
N ILE A 130 -2.13 27.16 17.31
CA ILE A 130 -1.70 26.84 15.95
C ILE A 130 -1.01 25.49 15.94
N VAL A 131 -1.32 24.67 14.93
CA VAL A 131 -0.60 23.41 14.67
C VAL A 131 -0.44 23.19 13.18
N HIS A 132 0.74 22.71 12.79
CA HIS A 132 1.03 22.27 11.43
C HIS A 132 1.18 20.76 11.44
N VAL A 133 0.43 20.08 10.56
CA VAL A 133 0.37 18.63 10.51
C VAL A 133 0.65 18.16 9.09
N ARG A 134 1.73 17.40 8.94
CA ARG A 134 2.08 16.75 7.68
C ARG A 134 1.25 15.48 7.50
N CYS A 135 0.66 15.34 6.32
CA CYS A 135 -0.26 14.27 5.96
C CYS A 135 0.34 13.38 4.89
N ARG A 136 0.21 12.06 5.04
CA ARG A 136 0.78 11.08 4.10
C ARG A 136 0.15 11.15 2.71
N THR A 137 -1.15 11.41 2.64
CA THR A 137 -1.93 11.44 1.40
C THR A 137 -2.98 12.55 1.45
N GLY A 138 -3.47 12.98 0.28
CA GLY A 138 -4.58 13.93 0.20
C GLY A 138 -5.85 13.44 0.92
N ARG A 139 -6.10 12.12 0.93
CA ARG A 139 -7.21 11.53 1.71
C ARG A 139 -7.02 11.74 3.21
N ALA A 140 -5.81 11.52 3.72
CA ALA A 140 -5.48 11.75 5.13
C ALA A 140 -5.61 13.25 5.49
N ALA A 141 -5.19 14.14 4.60
CA ALA A 141 -5.33 15.59 4.77
C ALA A 141 -6.81 16.01 4.87
N ARG A 142 -7.67 15.53 3.97
CA ARG A 142 -9.11 15.84 3.99
C ARG A 142 -9.81 15.38 5.27
N LYS A 143 -9.44 14.21 5.82
CA LYS A 143 -9.95 13.75 7.12
C LYS A 143 -9.56 14.70 8.25
N LEU A 144 -8.29 15.10 8.29
CA LEU A 144 -7.80 16.04 9.30
C LEU A 144 -8.47 17.41 9.19
N VAL A 145 -8.61 17.94 7.97
CA VAL A 145 -9.32 19.20 7.69
C VAL A 145 -10.77 19.13 8.18
N ARG A 146 -11.47 18.01 7.96
CA ARG A 146 -12.84 17.81 8.46
C ARG A 146 -12.90 17.85 9.99
N CYS A 147 -11.98 17.16 10.67
CA CYS A 147 -11.89 17.20 12.13
C CYS A 147 -11.65 18.62 12.63
N ALA A 148 -10.68 19.32 12.03
CA ALA A 148 -10.33 20.68 12.42
C ALA A 148 -11.45 21.70 12.14
N ARG A 149 -12.12 21.63 10.98
CA ARG A 149 -13.23 22.53 10.60
C ARG A 149 -14.48 22.37 11.46
N SER A 150 -14.59 21.29 12.23
CA SER A 150 -15.65 21.16 13.24
C SER A 150 -15.46 22.09 14.44
N VAL A 151 -14.25 22.66 14.61
CA VAL A 151 -13.86 23.48 15.75
C VAL A 151 -13.29 24.84 15.35
N PHE A 152 -12.44 24.88 14.33
CA PHE A 152 -11.68 26.05 13.90
C PHE A 152 -12.12 26.54 12.52
N LYS A 153 -12.20 27.86 12.36
CA LYS A 153 -12.57 28.49 11.10
C LYS A 153 -11.39 28.55 10.12
N ASN A 154 -10.18 28.77 10.64
CA ASN A 154 -8.98 28.99 9.84
C ASN A 154 -8.22 27.67 9.68
N VAL A 155 -8.61 26.88 8.69
CA VAL A 155 -7.99 25.60 8.36
C VAL A 155 -7.62 25.58 6.88
N GLY A 156 -6.32 25.48 6.60
CA GLY A 156 -5.75 25.50 5.25
C GLY A 156 -4.90 24.27 4.96
N LEU A 157 -4.79 23.92 3.68
CA LEU A 157 -3.88 22.89 3.18
C LEU A 157 -2.86 23.57 2.26
N GLN A 158 -1.57 23.42 2.57
CA GLN A 158 -0.47 23.89 1.74
C GLN A 158 0.45 22.71 1.43
N GLY A 159 0.41 22.24 0.17
CA GLY A 159 1.09 21.01 -0.22
C GLY A 159 0.53 19.81 0.54
N ASP A 160 1.38 19.15 1.33
CA ASP A 160 1.01 18.02 2.20
C ASP A 160 0.88 18.39 3.69
N VAL A 161 0.87 19.68 4.01
CA VAL A 161 0.76 20.19 5.38
C VAL A 161 -0.59 20.87 5.59
N VAL A 162 -1.34 20.41 6.59
CA VAL A 162 -2.55 21.08 7.07
C VAL A 162 -2.15 22.04 8.20
N ALA A 163 -2.51 23.31 8.05
CA ALA A 163 -2.38 24.33 9.07
C ALA A 163 -3.74 24.56 9.74
N VAL A 164 -3.80 24.40 11.05
CA VAL A 164 -4.98 24.69 11.88
C VAL A 164 -4.64 25.88 12.75
N VAL A 165 -5.39 26.98 12.60
CA VAL A 165 -5.17 28.23 13.31
C VAL A 165 -6.43 28.62 14.07
N GLY A 166 -6.26 28.96 15.34
CA GLY A 166 -7.33 29.45 16.20
C GLY A 166 -7.84 30.83 15.76
N ASP A 167 -9.03 31.15 16.21
CA ASP A 167 -9.79 32.35 15.85
C ASP A 167 -10.04 33.28 17.07
N GLU A 168 -9.37 33.02 18.20
CA GLU A 168 -9.50 33.81 19.44
C GLU A 168 -8.55 35.01 19.53
N GLY A 169 -7.85 35.36 18.45
CA GLY A 169 -6.82 36.40 18.43
C GLY A 169 -7.27 37.76 19.02
N LEU A 170 -6.32 38.49 19.60
CA LEU A 170 -6.48 39.87 20.07
C LEU A 170 -5.23 40.65 19.68
N GLU A 171 -5.42 41.89 19.25
CA GLU A 171 -4.34 42.85 19.04
C GLU A 171 -4.87 44.21 19.45
N MET A 172 -4.23 44.82 20.45
CA MET A 172 -4.73 46.05 21.06
C MET A 172 -3.57 46.94 21.50
N PRO A 173 -3.59 48.24 21.19
CA PRO A 173 -2.58 49.16 21.71
C PRO A 173 -2.80 49.39 23.21
N LEU A 174 -1.73 49.26 23.99
CA LEU A 174 -1.69 49.53 25.43
C LEU A 174 -1.19 50.93 25.72
N VAL A 175 -0.19 51.41 24.95
CA VAL A 175 0.43 52.72 25.13
C VAL A 175 0.61 53.36 23.76
N ALA A 176 0.12 54.58 23.61
CA ALA A 176 0.29 55.37 22.40
C ALA A 176 1.75 55.77 22.17
N PRO A 177 2.16 56.16 20.95
CA PRO A 177 3.50 56.69 20.70
C PRO A 177 3.85 57.93 21.54
N SER A 178 2.84 58.67 22.01
CA SER A 178 3.00 59.79 22.95
C SER A 178 3.34 59.37 24.38
N GLY A 179 3.36 58.07 24.69
CA GLY A 179 3.53 57.52 26.03
C GLY A 179 2.24 57.46 26.86
N ALA A 180 1.10 57.93 26.32
CA ALA A 180 -0.18 57.86 27.02
C ALA A 180 -0.69 56.41 27.11
N SER A 181 -1.09 55.98 28.31
CA SER A 181 -1.78 54.69 28.49
C SER A 181 -3.15 54.73 27.84
N LEU A 182 -3.45 53.69 27.05
CA LEU A 182 -4.73 53.47 26.37
C LEU A 182 -5.59 52.41 27.07
N ALA A 183 -5.00 51.65 28.01
CA ALA A 183 -5.71 50.66 28.81
C ALA A 183 -6.36 51.32 30.04
N ALA A 184 -7.49 52.00 29.83
CA ALA A 184 -8.23 52.68 30.90
C ALA A 184 -8.74 51.72 31.99
N ASP A 185 -9.13 50.50 31.61
CA ASP A 185 -9.51 49.42 32.52
C ASP A 185 -8.64 48.19 32.26
N ALA A 186 -7.46 48.17 32.88
CA ALA A 186 -6.52 47.06 32.76
C ALA A 186 -7.05 45.78 33.43
N ALA A 187 -7.92 45.87 34.44
CA ALA A 187 -8.49 44.71 35.10
C ALA A 187 -9.46 43.97 34.18
N TRP A 188 -10.36 44.70 33.51
CA TRP A 188 -11.24 44.13 32.50
C TRP A 188 -10.46 43.52 31.33
N LEU A 189 -9.35 44.16 30.91
CA LEU A 189 -8.52 43.62 29.84
C LEU A 189 -7.86 42.28 30.20
N VAL A 190 -7.45 42.10 31.47
CA VAL A 190 -6.99 40.79 31.98
C VAL A 190 -8.09 39.74 31.82
N GLU A 191 -9.32 40.06 32.20
CA GLU A 191 -10.47 39.15 32.07
C GLU A 191 -10.67 38.75 30.60
N VAL A 192 -10.66 39.71 29.67
CA VAL A 192 -10.81 39.45 28.23
C VAL A 192 -9.73 38.50 27.69
N VAL A 193 -8.47 38.71 28.07
CA VAL A 193 -7.35 37.83 27.65
C VAL A 193 -7.50 36.43 28.25
N ASN A 194 -7.86 36.34 29.53
CA ASN A 194 -8.03 35.08 30.23
C ASN A 194 -9.23 34.27 29.69
N GLU A 195 -10.35 34.92 29.38
CA GLU A 195 -11.49 34.31 28.69
C GLU A 195 -11.12 33.78 27.30
N LYS A 196 -10.26 34.51 26.57
CA LYS A 196 -9.72 34.04 25.27
C LYS A 196 -8.86 32.80 25.43
N HIS A 197 -7.97 32.78 26.44
CA HIS A 197 -7.21 31.58 26.80
C HIS A 197 -8.12 30.38 27.06
N GLN A 198 -9.13 30.54 27.91
CA GLN A 198 -10.06 29.47 28.26
C GLN A 198 -10.85 28.96 27.06
N ARG A 199 -11.42 29.85 26.24
CA ARG A 199 -12.14 29.46 25.01
C ARG A 199 -11.24 28.74 24.01
N ASN A 200 -10.00 29.23 23.86
CA ASN A 200 -9.01 28.62 23.01
C ASN A 200 -8.63 27.20 23.49
N TRP A 201 -8.39 27.00 24.79
CA TRP A 201 -8.07 25.68 25.33
C TRP A 201 -9.25 24.70 25.22
N ALA A 202 -10.49 25.16 25.46
CA ALA A 202 -11.69 24.36 25.23
C ALA A 202 -11.85 23.94 23.74
N LYS A 203 -11.40 24.78 22.80
CA LYS A 203 -11.33 24.42 21.37
C LYS A 203 -10.27 23.33 21.13
N ILE A 204 -9.09 23.43 21.74
CA ILE A 204 -8.05 22.39 21.63
C ILE A 204 -8.60 21.02 22.08
N GLU A 205 -9.26 20.96 23.24
CA GLU A 205 -9.86 19.71 23.76
C GLU A 205 -10.95 19.14 22.85
N ARG A 206 -11.81 19.99 22.26
CA ARG A 206 -12.80 19.54 21.28
C ARG A 206 -12.15 18.99 20.03
N PHE A 207 -11.07 19.61 19.57
CA PHE A 207 -10.35 19.15 18.40
C PHE A 207 -9.67 17.81 18.66
N GLU A 208 -9.05 17.63 19.82
CA GLU A 208 -8.50 16.34 20.26
C GLU A 208 -9.55 15.23 20.23
N ARG A 209 -10.74 15.48 20.79
CA ARG A 209 -11.86 14.50 20.75
C ARG A 209 -12.28 14.16 19.31
N ALA A 210 -12.33 15.14 18.42
CA ALA A 210 -12.65 14.92 17.01
C ALA A 210 -11.60 14.03 16.32
N ILE A 211 -10.31 14.25 16.62
CA ILE A 211 -9.20 13.43 16.10
C ILE A 211 -9.28 11.99 16.61
N LEU A 212 -9.57 11.79 17.89
CA LEU A 212 -9.66 10.46 18.49
C LEU A 212 -10.90 9.68 18.02
N ALA A 213 -11.98 10.37 17.67
CA ALA A 213 -13.21 9.77 17.13
C ALA A 213 -13.10 9.42 15.64
N GLU A 214 -12.15 10.00 14.89
CA GLU A 214 -11.97 9.71 13.46
C GLU A 214 -11.45 8.28 13.28
N PRO A 215 -12.14 7.44 12.46
CA PRO A 215 -11.69 6.09 12.18
C PRO A 215 -10.27 6.10 11.62
N ARG A 216 -9.38 5.37 12.29
CA ARG A 216 -7.99 5.19 11.84
C ARG A 216 -8.04 4.69 10.40
N ASP A 217 -7.13 5.21 9.57
CA ASP A 217 -7.00 4.77 8.19
C ASP A 217 -6.39 3.36 8.18
N GLU A 218 -7.18 2.38 8.58
CA GLU A 218 -6.81 0.99 8.56
C GLU A 218 -6.60 0.61 7.10
N ARG A 219 -5.37 0.21 6.82
CA ARG A 219 -4.93 -0.25 5.51
C ARG A 219 -5.93 -1.29 5.04
N THR A 220 -6.52 -1.10 3.85
CA THR A 220 -7.24 -2.22 3.21
C THR A 220 -6.22 -3.35 3.09
N PRO A 221 -6.42 -4.51 3.73
CA PRO A 221 -5.55 -5.67 3.61
C PRO A 221 -5.32 -6.01 2.14
N ARG A 222 -4.15 -6.58 1.82
CA ARG A 222 -3.88 -7.01 0.44
C ARG A 222 -4.81 -8.17 0.11
N PHE A 223 -5.50 -8.08 -1.02
CA PHE A 223 -6.33 -9.13 -1.60
C PHE A 223 -5.91 -9.39 -3.03
N ASP A 224 -6.21 -10.58 -3.54
CA ASP A 224 -6.04 -10.93 -4.96
C ASP A 224 -7.41 -10.90 -5.65
N VAL A 225 -7.48 -10.42 -6.90
CA VAL A 225 -8.72 -10.39 -7.67
C VAL A 225 -8.68 -11.49 -8.73
N ILE A 226 -9.64 -12.39 -8.68
CA ILE A 226 -9.82 -13.48 -9.65
C ILE A 226 -11.23 -13.36 -10.22
N GLY A 227 -11.32 -13.08 -11.52
CA GLY A 227 -12.56 -12.65 -12.16
C GLY A 227 -13.28 -11.53 -11.41
N ASP A 228 -14.47 -11.83 -10.91
CA ASP A 228 -15.31 -10.93 -10.12
C ASP A 228 -15.27 -11.21 -8.61
N VAL A 229 -14.29 -11.98 -8.15
CA VAL A 229 -14.09 -12.38 -6.75
C VAL A 229 -12.81 -11.76 -6.20
N ALA A 230 -12.90 -11.13 -5.03
CA ALA A 230 -11.73 -10.71 -4.25
C ALA A 230 -11.42 -11.76 -3.18
N VAL A 231 -10.21 -12.30 -3.20
CA VAL A 231 -9.71 -13.25 -2.19
C VAL A 231 -8.83 -12.49 -1.20
N ALA A 232 -9.37 -12.25 -0.01
CA ALA A 232 -8.71 -11.54 1.09
C ALA A 232 -8.15 -12.50 2.14
N ARG A 233 -7.30 -11.97 3.03
CA ARG A 233 -6.76 -12.74 4.17
C ARG A 233 -7.60 -12.60 5.44
N THR A 234 -8.29 -11.48 5.60
CA THR A 234 -9.14 -11.18 6.76
C THR A 234 -10.45 -10.54 6.29
N ASP A 235 -11.45 -10.57 7.17
CA ASP A 235 -12.81 -10.12 6.89
C ASP A 235 -12.97 -8.60 7.02
N ASP A 236 -12.06 -7.94 7.75
CA ASP A 236 -12.15 -6.55 8.25
C ASP A 236 -12.34 -5.47 7.17
N SER A 237 -12.23 -5.84 5.90
CA SER A 237 -12.29 -4.93 4.76
C SER A 237 -13.31 -5.30 3.70
N ALA A 238 -14.12 -6.33 3.93
CA ALA A 238 -14.98 -6.90 2.89
C ALA A 238 -15.93 -5.85 2.27
N ASP A 239 -16.61 -5.06 3.09
CA ASP A 239 -17.52 -4.01 2.61
C ASP A 239 -16.77 -2.89 1.87
N ARG A 240 -15.58 -2.53 2.34
CA ARG A 240 -14.73 -1.52 1.70
C ARG A 240 -14.23 -1.99 0.33
N VAL A 241 -13.92 -3.28 0.18
CA VAL A 241 -13.48 -3.89 -1.08
C VAL A 241 -14.63 -3.91 -2.10
N LEU A 242 -15.86 -4.25 -1.67
CA LEU A 242 -17.02 -4.18 -2.55
C LEU A 242 -17.36 -2.74 -2.96
N ALA A 243 -17.26 -1.80 -2.02
CA ALA A 243 -17.55 -0.39 -2.30
C ALA A 243 -16.52 0.25 -3.22
N SER A 244 -15.24 -0.18 -3.17
CA SER A 244 -14.17 0.42 -3.96
C SER A 244 -14.16 -0.01 -5.43
N ASN A 245 -14.67 -1.20 -5.76
CA ASN A 245 -14.65 -1.71 -7.13
C ASN A 245 -15.96 -2.43 -7.49
N LYS A 246 -16.80 -1.75 -8.29
CA LYS A 246 -18.10 -2.26 -8.75
C LYS A 246 -18.02 -3.54 -9.60
N LYS A 247 -16.83 -3.90 -10.13
CA LYS A 247 -16.62 -5.16 -10.86
C LYS A 247 -16.51 -6.37 -9.92
N ILE A 248 -16.15 -6.15 -8.65
CA ILE A 248 -16.10 -7.19 -7.64
C ILE A 248 -17.53 -7.45 -7.14
N ARG A 249 -17.95 -8.70 -7.20
CA ARG A 249 -19.29 -9.15 -6.80
C ARG A 249 -19.28 -9.99 -5.52
N VAL A 250 -18.13 -10.55 -5.19
CA VAL A 250 -17.93 -11.44 -4.04
C VAL A 250 -16.60 -11.14 -3.39
N VAL A 251 -16.57 -11.10 -2.06
CA VAL A 251 -15.33 -11.11 -1.26
C VAL A 251 -15.31 -12.39 -0.46
N ALA A 252 -14.21 -13.14 -0.57
CA ALA A 252 -14.03 -14.40 0.10
C ALA A 252 -12.68 -14.44 0.83
N VAL A 253 -12.58 -15.24 1.89
CA VAL A 253 -11.39 -15.41 2.71
C VAL A 253 -10.93 -16.87 2.65
N ALA A 254 -9.63 -17.07 2.42
CA ALA A 254 -9.04 -18.40 2.30
C ALA A 254 -8.88 -19.06 3.68
N ALA A 255 -9.21 -20.35 3.78
CA ALA A 255 -8.74 -21.19 4.87
C ALA A 255 -7.23 -21.42 4.71
N GLU A 256 -6.46 -21.30 5.79
CA GLU A 256 -5.06 -20.84 5.76
C GLU A 256 -4.02 -21.75 5.03
N ARG A 257 -4.37 -22.91 4.45
CA ARG A 257 -3.42 -23.81 3.75
C ARG A 257 -4.01 -24.59 2.56
N LEU A 258 -3.24 -24.70 1.48
CA LEU A 258 -3.48 -25.64 0.36
C LEU A 258 -3.06 -27.06 0.79
N HIS A 259 -3.74 -28.09 0.30
CA HIS A 259 -3.58 -29.49 0.69
C HIS A 259 -3.42 -30.42 -0.52
N GLY A 260 -2.70 -31.54 -0.33
CA GLY A 260 -2.60 -32.66 -1.27
C GLY A 260 -1.77 -32.37 -2.52
N ASP A 261 -1.57 -33.41 -3.33
CA ASP A 261 -0.84 -33.34 -4.61
C ASP A 261 -1.54 -32.41 -5.62
N GLU A 262 -2.87 -32.32 -5.55
CA GLU A 262 -3.73 -31.43 -6.35
C GLU A 262 -3.62 -29.95 -5.95
N ARG A 263 -2.99 -29.64 -4.80
CA ARG A 263 -2.81 -28.28 -4.26
C ARG A 263 -4.11 -27.48 -4.15
N ALA A 264 -5.25 -28.15 -3.98
CA ALA A 264 -6.55 -27.50 -3.76
C ALA A 264 -6.62 -26.86 -2.36
N PRO A 265 -7.50 -25.87 -2.15
CA PRO A 265 -7.83 -25.40 -0.81
C PRO A 265 -8.25 -26.56 0.09
N ALA A 266 -7.73 -26.63 1.33
CA ALA A 266 -8.12 -27.68 2.28
C ALA A 266 -9.60 -27.57 2.72
N ALA A 267 -10.22 -26.41 2.47
CA ALA A 267 -11.65 -26.15 2.65
C ALA A 267 -12.11 -25.08 1.66
N PRO A 268 -13.42 -25.04 1.30
CA PRO A 268 -13.99 -23.98 0.48
C PRO A 268 -13.70 -22.58 1.03
N LEU A 269 -13.60 -21.59 0.14
CA LEU A 269 -13.38 -20.22 0.60
C LEU A 269 -14.65 -19.72 1.30
N ARG A 270 -14.47 -19.02 2.41
CA ARG A 270 -15.60 -18.44 3.13
C ARG A 270 -15.97 -17.10 2.50
N ILE A 271 -17.14 -17.03 1.88
CA ILE A 271 -17.69 -15.76 1.38
C ILE A 271 -18.06 -14.88 2.58
N VAL A 272 -17.46 -13.70 2.63
CA VAL A 272 -17.63 -12.73 3.73
C VAL A 272 -18.50 -11.55 3.33
N ALA A 273 -18.58 -11.24 2.03
CA ALA A 273 -19.47 -10.22 1.51
C ALA A 273 -19.84 -10.47 0.05
N GLY A 274 -20.96 -9.88 -0.39
CA GLY A 274 -21.43 -9.95 -1.77
C GLY A 274 -22.31 -11.16 -2.07
N ALA A 275 -22.37 -11.56 -3.34
CA ALA A 275 -23.26 -12.63 -3.79
C ALA A 275 -22.83 -14.01 -3.24
N ARG A 276 -23.78 -14.77 -2.70
CA ARG A 276 -23.54 -16.16 -2.29
C ARG A 276 -23.43 -17.07 -3.51
N ARG A 277 -22.38 -17.87 -3.58
CA ARG A 277 -22.11 -18.84 -4.66
C ARG A 277 -21.50 -20.11 -4.07
N SER A 278 -21.94 -21.26 -4.54
CA SER A 278 -21.34 -22.57 -4.23
C SER A 278 -21.68 -23.53 -5.37
N PRO A 279 -20.68 -24.08 -6.09
CA PRO A 279 -19.25 -23.77 -5.98
C PRO A 279 -18.91 -22.31 -6.38
N LEU A 280 -17.85 -21.76 -5.81
CA LEU A 280 -17.37 -20.40 -6.09
C LEU A 280 -16.62 -20.32 -7.43
N VAL A 281 -17.38 -20.41 -8.51
CA VAL A 281 -16.87 -20.35 -9.88
C VAL A 281 -16.85 -18.91 -10.39
N THR A 282 -15.75 -18.50 -11.02
CA THR A 282 -15.62 -17.21 -11.72
C THR A 282 -14.89 -17.35 -13.05
N THR A 283 -14.95 -16.31 -13.88
CA THR A 283 -14.15 -16.20 -15.11
C THR A 283 -13.13 -15.09 -14.91
N HIS A 284 -11.85 -15.45 -14.84
CA HIS A 284 -10.74 -14.52 -14.88
C HIS A 284 -10.29 -14.30 -16.33
N VAL A 285 -9.75 -13.11 -16.63
CA VAL A 285 -9.28 -12.77 -17.97
C VAL A 285 -7.84 -12.33 -17.90
N GLU A 286 -6.97 -13.02 -18.62
CA GLU A 286 -5.56 -12.68 -18.77
C GLU A 286 -5.23 -12.46 -20.23
N ALA A 287 -4.72 -11.28 -20.57
CA ALA A 287 -4.36 -10.94 -21.94
C ALA A 287 -5.46 -11.29 -22.98
N GLY A 288 -6.73 -11.04 -22.63
CA GLY A 288 -7.90 -11.33 -23.47
C GLY A 288 -8.38 -12.79 -23.49
N VAL A 289 -7.71 -13.70 -22.78
CA VAL A 289 -8.07 -15.12 -22.70
C VAL A 289 -8.91 -15.37 -21.45
N ARG A 290 -10.05 -16.04 -21.62
CA ARG A 290 -10.99 -16.36 -20.53
C ARG A 290 -10.56 -17.66 -19.85
N ILE A 291 -10.27 -17.58 -18.55
CA ILE A 291 -9.89 -18.69 -17.69
C ILE A 291 -11.01 -18.90 -16.68
N ILE A 292 -11.66 -20.05 -16.73
CA ILE A 292 -12.70 -20.41 -15.77
C ILE A 292 -11.98 -21.01 -14.57
N VAL A 293 -12.35 -20.58 -13.36
CA VAL A 293 -11.72 -21.04 -12.11
C VAL A 293 -12.82 -21.38 -11.11
N ASP A 294 -12.73 -22.56 -10.52
CA ASP A 294 -13.50 -22.93 -9.34
C ASP A 294 -12.62 -22.73 -8.10
N LEU A 295 -12.86 -21.62 -7.39
CA LEU A 295 -12.00 -21.22 -6.28
C LEU A 295 -12.10 -22.17 -5.10
N ASP A 296 -13.19 -22.94 -4.95
CA ASP A 296 -13.35 -23.86 -3.83
C ASP A 296 -12.50 -25.13 -3.97
N ALA A 297 -12.08 -25.45 -5.19
CA ALA A 297 -11.51 -26.76 -5.51
C ALA A 297 -10.26 -26.71 -6.42
N THR A 298 -9.78 -25.52 -6.80
CA THR A 298 -8.62 -25.39 -7.68
C THR A 298 -7.65 -24.32 -7.19
N PHE A 299 -6.34 -24.56 -7.40
CA PHE A 299 -5.34 -23.52 -7.22
C PHE A 299 -5.32 -22.59 -8.44
N PHE A 300 -5.39 -21.28 -8.17
CA PHE A 300 -5.16 -20.26 -9.18
C PHE A 300 -4.50 -19.03 -8.58
N SER A 301 -3.46 -18.53 -9.23
CA SER A 301 -2.78 -17.28 -8.83
C SER A 301 -2.79 -16.28 -9.99
N PRO A 302 -3.48 -15.13 -9.84
CA PRO A 302 -3.44 -14.07 -10.84
C PRO A 302 -2.08 -13.37 -10.89
N ARG A 303 -1.23 -13.55 -9.87
CA ARG A 303 0.11 -12.92 -9.78
C ARG A 303 1.12 -13.45 -10.79
N MET A 304 0.84 -14.59 -11.41
CA MET A 304 1.69 -15.22 -12.42
C MET A 304 1.33 -14.80 -13.85
N ALA A 305 0.35 -13.90 -14.04
CA ALA A 305 -0.13 -13.49 -15.36
C ALA A 305 0.98 -12.91 -16.27
N LEU A 306 1.91 -12.14 -15.69
CA LEU A 306 3.05 -11.59 -16.43
C LEU A 306 4.01 -12.69 -16.90
N GLU A 307 4.26 -13.70 -16.06
CA GLU A 307 5.11 -14.83 -16.40
C GLU A 307 4.50 -15.68 -17.52
N ARG A 308 3.20 -15.99 -17.41
CA ARG A 308 2.47 -16.68 -18.49
C ARG A 308 2.49 -15.90 -19.80
N THR A 309 2.38 -14.57 -19.73
CA THR A 309 2.51 -13.70 -20.90
C THR A 309 3.91 -13.74 -21.50
N ARG A 310 4.97 -13.77 -20.66
CA ARG A 310 6.37 -13.89 -21.11
C ARG A 310 6.59 -15.21 -21.85
N ILE A 311 6.15 -16.33 -21.25
CA ILE A 311 6.25 -17.67 -21.86
C ILE A 311 5.50 -17.70 -23.19
N CYS A 312 4.26 -17.22 -23.22
CA CYS A 312 3.44 -17.16 -24.43
C CYS A 312 4.13 -16.37 -25.57
N LYS A 313 4.79 -15.25 -25.27
CA LYS A 313 5.56 -14.47 -26.25
C LYS A 313 6.83 -15.18 -26.76
N SER A 314 7.35 -16.16 -26.03
CA SER A 314 8.53 -16.92 -26.41
C SER A 314 8.25 -18.11 -27.35
N VAL A 315 6.98 -18.48 -27.51
CA VAL A 315 6.55 -19.60 -28.37
C VAL A 315 6.70 -19.23 -29.84
N LYS A 316 7.48 -20.02 -30.58
CA LYS A 316 7.69 -19.85 -32.02
C LYS A 316 6.54 -20.49 -32.83
N PRO A 317 6.24 -19.98 -34.04
CA PRO A 317 5.31 -20.63 -34.95
C PRO A 317 5.70 -22.08 -35.23
N GLY A 318 4.73 -22.99 -35.24
CA GLY A 318 4.93 -24.41 -35.49
C GLY A 318 5.34 -25.26 -34.27
N GLU A 319 5.63 -24.66 -33.11
CA GLU A 319 6.00 -25.44 -31.91
C GLU A 319 4.85 -26.34 -31.43
N ARG A 320 5.18 -27.57 -31.05
CA ARG A 320 4.34 -28.48 -30.26
C ARG A 320 4.67 -28.25 -28.79
N VAL A 321 3.67 -27.85 -28.03
CA VAL A 321 3.83 -27.43 -26.63
C VAL A 321 3.17 -28.42 -25.69
N LEU A 322 3.91 -28.86 -24.67
CA LEU A 322 3.40 -29.66 -23.56
C LEU A 322 3.31 -28.79 -22.31
N SER A 323 2.13 -28.69 -21.70
CA SER A 323 1.89 -27.96 -20.45
C SER A 323 1.51 -28.98 -19.37
N LEU A 324 2.47 -29.26 -18.50
CA LEU A 324 2.29 -30.15 -17.35
C LEU A 324 1.70 -29.36 -16.18
N PHE A 325 1.01 -30.03 -15.26
CA PHE A 325 0.38 -29.41 -14.08
C PHE A 325 -0.49 -28.20 -14.48
N ALA A 326 -1.29 -28.37 -15.53
CA ALA A 326 -1.91 -27.27 -16.24
C ALA A 326 -2.94 -26.48 -15.40
N GLY A 327 -3.45 -27.06 -14.31
CA GLY A 327 -4.50 -26.49 -13.48
C GLY A 327 -5.73 -26.14 -14.31
N CYS A 328 -6.23 -24.91 -14.16
CA CYS A 328 -7.31 -24.38 -15.00
C CYS A 328 -6.87 -24.04 -16.45
N GLY A 329 -5.65 -24.38 -16.83
CA GLY A 329 -5.06 -24.20 -18.17
C GLY A 329 -4.68 -22.79 -18.57
N PRO A 330 -4.27 -21.86 -17.69
CA PRO A 330 -4.02 -20.47 -18.10
C PRO A 330 -2.86 -20.35 -19.11
N GLU A 331 -1.82 -21.18 -18.99
CA GLU A 331 -0.71 -21.24 -19.96
C GLU A 331 -1.17 -21.84 -21.29
N ALA A 332 -1.78 -23.02 -21.24
CA ALA A 332 -2.22 -23.75 -22.42
C ALA A 332 -3.26 -22.96 -23.25
N LEU A 333 -4.26 -22.38 -22.58
CA LEU A 333 -5.26 -21.50 -23.21
C LEU A 333 -4.60 -20.25 -23.79
N GLY A 334 -3.66 -19.65 -23.04
CA GLY A 334 -2.89 -18.49 -23.48
C GLY A 334 -2.12 -18.75 -24.77
N ILE A 335 -1.39 -19.86 -24.81
CA ILE A 335 -0.58 -20.27 -25.96
C ILE A 335 -1.46 -20.61 -27.16
N ALA A 336 -2.48 -21.44 -26.99
CA ALA A 336 -3.41 -21.81 -28.06
C ALA A 336 -4.11 -20.58 -28.66
N ALA A 337 -4.58 -19.65 -27.82
CA ALA A 337 -5.31 -18.47 -28.27
C ALA A 337 -4.43 -17.43 -29.00
N ARG A 338 -3.16 -17.27 -28.57
CA ARG A 338 -2.34 -16.11 -28.92
C ARG A 338 -1.13 -16.41 -29.79
N THR A 339 -0.79 -17.68 -30.00
CA THR A 339 0.43 -18.09 -30.73
C THR A 339 0.07 -18.94 -31.95
N ARG A 340 1.02 -19.07 -32.89
CA ARG A 340 0.88 -19.94 -34.07
C ARG A 340 1.53 -21.31 -33.82
N CYS A 341 1.40 -21.84 -32.60
CA CYS A 341 1.86 -23.20 -32.27
C CYS A 341 1.12 -24.24 -33.11
N ALA A 342 1.76 -25.38 -33.38
CA ALA A 342 1.14 -26.49 -34.09
C ALA A 342 0.16 -27.27 -33.20
N SER A 343 0.51 -27.47 -31.92
CA SER A 343 -0.35 -28.13 -30.94
C SER A 343 0.02 -27.72 -29.51
N VAL A 344 -0.96 -27.83 -28.61
CA VAL A 344 -0.79 -27.67 -27.17
C VAL A 344 -1.48 -28.84 -26.47
N ARG A 345 -0.75 -29.56 -25.62
CA ARG A 345 -1.31 -30.58 -24.74
C ARG A 345 -1.24 -30.09 -23.30
N ALA A 346 -2.39 -29.98 -22.65
CA ALA A 346 -2.49 -29.63 -21.23
C ALA A 346 -2.78 -30.89 -20.41
N VAL A 347 -1.93 -31.21 -19.44
CA VAL A 347 -2.08 -32.39 -18.57
C VAL A 347 -2.35 -31.90 -17.15
N GLU A 348 -3.44 -32.37 -16.56
CA GLU A 348 -3.86 -32.00 -15.21
C GLU A 348 -4.44 -33.20 -14.47
N LEU A 349 -4.01 -33.42 -13.23
CA LEU A 349 -4.47 -34.53 -12.40
C LEU A 349 -5.86 -34.25 -11.81
N ALA A 350 -6.09 -33.03 -11.30
CA ALA A 350 -7.29 -32.69 -10.56
C ALA A 350 -8.52 -32.56 -11.48
N PRO A 351 -9.56 -33.40 -11.32
CA PRO A 351 -10.72 -33.42 -12.23
C PRO A 351 -11.46 -32.08 -12.33
N VAL A 352 -11.51 -31.32 -11.24
CA VAL A 352 -12.17 -30.00 -11.21
C VAL A 352 -11.37 -28.97 -12.02
N ALA A 353 -10.04 -29.00 -11.92
CA ALA A 353 -9.16 -28.11 -12.66
C ALA A 353 -9.18 -28.45 -14.16
N ALA A 354 -9.10 -29.74 -14.52
CA ALA A 354 -9.25 -30.20 -15.90
C ALA A 354 -10.61 -29.80 -16.50
N ARG A 355 -11.71 -29.94 -15.74
CA ARG A 355 -13.04 -29.45 -16.16
C ARG A 355 -13.07 -27.93 -16.36
N CYS A 356 -12.43 -27.16 -15.49
CA CYS A 356 -12.29 -25.71 -15.66
C CYS A 356 -11.51 -25.35 -16.93
N CYS A 357 -10.41 -26.07 -17.21
CA CYS A 357 -9.64 -25.93 -18.44
C CYS A 357 -10.50 -26.22 -19.69
N ARG A 358 -11.25 -27.33 -19.70
CA ARG A 358 -12.19 -27.69 -20.79
C ARG A 358 -13.24 -26.60 -21.02
N ARG A 359 -13.80 -26.00 -19.96
CA ARG A 359 -14.74 -24.86 -20.09
C ARG A 359 -14.07 -23.63 -20.69
N GLY A 360 -12.79 -23.39 -20.39
CA GLY A 360 -11.97 -22.36 -21.03
C GLY A 360 -11.76 -22.65 -22.51
N LEU A 361 -11.47 -23.90 -22.86
CA LEU A 361 -11.34 -24.36 -24.24
C LEU A 361 -12.66 -24.19 -25.00
N ASP A 362 -13.80 -24.49 -24.41
CA ASP A 362 -15.11 -24.26 -25.04
C ASP A 362 -15.39 -22.77 -25.28
N ALA A 363 -14.98 -21.91 -24.35
CA ALA A 363 -15.05 -20.46 -24.54
C ALA A 363 -14.14 -19.98 -25.67
N LEU A 364 -12.92 -20.52 -25.76
CA LEU A 364 -12.02 -20.25 -26.87
C LEU A 364 -12.58 -20.78 -28.20
N ARG A 365 -13.18 -21.98 -28.22
CA ARG A 365 -13.77 -22.59 -29.41
C ARG A 365 -14.89 -21.74 -29.99
N ARG A 366 -15.70 -21.09 -29.14
CA ARG A 366 -16.72 -20.12 -29.61
C ARG A 366 -16.13 -18.84 -30.18
N ALA A 367 -14.97 -18.39 -29.69
CA ALA A 367 -14.34 -17.14 -30.12
C ALA A 367 -13.39 -17.32 -31.32
N ALA A 368 -12.68 -18.44 -31.39
CA ALA A 368 -11.67 -18.75 -32.39
C ALA A 368 -11.52 -20.29 -32.54
N PRO A 369 -12.38 -20.95 -33.33
CA PRO A 369 -12.39 -22.40 -33.51
C PRO A 369 -11.02 -22.99 -33.90
N ASP A 370 -10.33 -22.35 -34.86
CA ASP A 370 -9.01 -22.81 -35.34
C ASP A 370 -7.94 -22.78 -34.24
N ARG A 371 -8.02 -21.79 -33.34
CA ARG A 371 -7.12 -21.66 -32.19
C ARG A 371 -7.45 -22.69 -31.12
N ALA A 372 -8.72 -23.00 -30.93
CA ALA A 372 -9.14 -24.05 -30.00
C ALA A 372 -8.78 -25.46 -30.50
N ALA A 373 -8.76 -25.68 -31.81
CA ALA A 373 -8.47 -26.98 -32.41
C ALA A 373 -7.06 -27.50 -32.11
N VAL A 374 -6.11 -26.61 -31.80
CA VAL A 374 -4.74 -26.99 -31.46
C VAL A 374 -4.57 -27.44 -30.01
N LEU A 375 -5.54 -27.22 -29.13
CA LEU A 375 -5.44 -27.51 -27.69
C LEU A 375 -6.20 -28.79 -27.31
N THR A 376 -5.47 -29.74 -26.73
CA THR A 376 -6.01 -30.95 -26.11
C THR A 376 -5.83 -30.89 -24.60
N VAL A 377 -6.89 -31.20 -23.84
CA VAL A 377 -6.88 -31.27 -22.38
C VAL A 377 -6.98 -32.72 -21.93
N VAL A 378 -6.02 -33.18 -21.15
CA VAL A 378 -5.89 -34.55 -20.65
C VAL A 378 -5.97 -34.53 -19.13
N GLU A 379 -6.85 -35.38 -18.61
CA GLU A 379 -7.01 -35.59 -17.17
C GLU A 379 -6.30 -36.88 -16.80
N ALA A 380 -5.09 -36.76 -16.26
CA ALA A 380 -4.19 -37.87 -15.98
C ALA A 380 -3.09 -37.44 -15.01
N ASP A 381 -2.44 -38.41 -14.38
CA ASP A 381 -1.13 -38.17 -13.75
C ASP A 381 -0.08 -37.82 -14.80
N VAL A 382 0.80 -36.88 -14.48
CA VAL A 382 1.84 -36.40 -15.40
C VAL A 382 2.80 -37.51 -15.81
N LEU A 383 3.21 -38.39 -14.89
CA LEU A 383 4.12 -39.50 -15.19
C LEU A 383 3.45 -40.55 -16.08
N GLU A 384 2.16 -40.83 -15.84
CA GLU A 384 1.36 -41.75 -16.67
C GLU A 384 1.20 -41.21 -18.11
N ASP A 385 0.88 -39.91 -18.27
CA ASP A 385 0.76 -39.30 -19.59
C ASP A 385 2.12 -39.25 -20.31
N LEU A 386 3.21 -38.91 -19.61
CA LEU A 386 4.57 -38.91 -20.16
C LEU A 386 5.00 -40.30 -20.63
N ALA A 387 4.69 -41.36 -19.87
CA ALA A 387 4.95 -42.74 -20.27
C ALA A 387 4.17 -43.12 -21.54
N THR A 388 2.91 -42.72 -21.63
CA THR A 388 2.07 -42.92 -22.82
C THR A 388 2.65 -42.18 -24.03
N LEU A 389 3.00 -40.90 -23.88
CA LEU A 389 3.62 -40.08 -24.93
C LEU A 389 4.95 -40.66 -25.40
N ARG A 390 5.75 -41.22 -24.48
CA ARG A 390 7.00 -41.93 -24.81
C ARG A 390 6.71 -43.17 -25.67
N ALA A 391 5.74 -44.00 -25.28
CA ALA A 391 5.35 -45.20 -26.02
C ALA A 391 4.82 -44.86 -27.42
N GLU A 392 4.08 -43.76 -27.55
CA GLU A 392 3.60 -43.22 -28.82
C GLU A 392 4.67 -42.46 -29.64
N GLN A 393 5.91 -42.39 -29.13
CA GLN A 393 7.02 -41.65 -29.75
C GLN A 393 6.70 -40.18 -30.04
N ARG A 394 5.85 -39.57 -29.20
CA ARG A 394 5.49 -38.15 -29.31
C ARG A 394 6.66 -37.29 -28.83
N ARG A 395 6.87 -36.15 -29.50
CA ARG A 395 7.93 -35.19 -29.20
C ARG A 395 7.38 -33.77 -29.16
N PHE A 396 7.99 -32.94 -28.30
CA PHE A 396 7.58 -31.56 -28.05
C PHE A 396 8.77 -30.62 -28.12
N ASP A 397 8.56 -29.50 -28.81
CA ASP A 397 9.56 -28.45 -29.00
C ASP A 397 9.66 -27.56 -27.75
N ARG A 398 8.59 -27.52 -26.94
CA ARG A 398 8.53 -26.76 -25.69
C ARG A 398 7.74 -27.49 -24.62
N ILE A 399 8.27 -27.51 -23.39
CA ILE A 399 7.64 -28.14 -22.24
C ILE A 399 7.53 -27.11 -21.10
N LEU A 400 6.34 -26.96 -20.52
CA LEU A 400 6.09 -26.11 -19.36
C LEU A 400 5.83 -26.99 -18.15
N ALA A 401 6.56 -26.74 -17.06
CA ALA A 401 6.44 -27.49 -15.82
C ALA A 401 6.31 -26.54 -14.60
N PRO A 402 5.15 -25.88 -14.41
CA PRO A 402 4.81 -25.11 -13.20
C PRO A 402 4.49 -26.04 -12.02
N ARG A 403 5.47 -26.83 -11.60
CA ARG A 403 5.30 -27.93 -10.65
C ARG A 403 4.75 -27.46 -9.28
N PRO A 404 3.86 -28.25 -8.65
CA PRO A 404 3.35 -27.95 -7.31
C PRO A 404 4.45 -27.90 -6.25
N LYS A 405 4.26 -27.06 -5.22
CA LYS A 405 5.18 -26.99 -4.07
C LYS A 405 4.99 -28.21 -3.16
N HIS A 406 6.07 -28.92 -2.84
CA HIS A 406 6.06 -29.98 -1.83
C HIS A 406 6.29 -29.41 -0.40
N PRO A 407 5.93 -30.13 0.69
CA PRO A 407 6.19 -29.70 2.06
C PRO A 407 7.66 -29.39 2.41
N VAL A 408 8.61 -30.04 1.75
CA VAL A 408 10.04 -29.71 1.86
C VAL A 408 10.42 -28.88 0.64
N ASP A 409 11.19 -27.82 0.86
CA ASP A 409 11.64 -26.92 -0.19
C ASP A 409 12.75 -27.58 -1.03
N GLY A 410 12.67 -27.41 -2.35
CA GLY A 410 13.57 -28.05 -3.32
C GLY A 410 13.28 -29.53 -3.54
N ASP A 411 13.95 -30.13 -4.53
CA ASP A 411 13.77 -31.54 -4.93
C ASP A 411 14.34 -32.57 -3.92
N VAL A 412 14.61 -32.14 -2.68
CA VAL A 412 15.22 -32.95 -1.61
C VAL A 412 14.17 -33.81 -0.89
N ALA A 413 12.89 -33.63 -1.17
CA ALA A 413 11.79 -34.19 -0.37
C ALA A 413 11.44 -35.65 -0.69
N ASP A 414 11.35 -36.02 -1.97
CA ASP A 414 10.64 -37.23 -2.39
C ASP A 414 11.05 -37.82 -3.75
N GLY A 415 11.97 -37.21 -4.50
CA GLY A 415 12.43 -37.71 -5.81
C GLY A 415 11.45 -37.50 -6.98
N ARG A 416 10.16 -37.21 -6.75
CA ARG A 416 9.17 -37.05 -7.83
C ARG A 416 9.49 -35.91 -8.80
N GLY A 417 10.10 -34.83 -8.32
CA GLY A 417 10.59 -33.76 -9.18
C GLY A 417 11.63 -34.26 -10.18
N ARG A 418 12.49 -35.19 -9.75
CA ARG A 418 13.48 -35.84 -10.61
C ARG A 418 12.81 -36.82 -11.57
N ASP A 419 11.85 -37.64 -11.11
CA ASP A 419 11.12 -38.58 -11.98
C ASP A 419 10.41 -37.86 -13.13
N VAL A 420 9.76 -36.72 -12.85
CA VAL A 420 9.10 -35.91 -13.88
C VAL A 420 10.10 -35.31 -14.87
N LEU A 421 11.26 -34.86 -14.38
CA LEU A 421 12.32 -34.31 -15.22
C LEU A 421 12.95 -35.40 -16.11
N ASP A 422 13.21 -36.58 -15.57
CA ASP A 422 13.73 -37.72 -16.33
C ASP A 422 12.69 -38.17 -17.39
N ALA A 423 11.41 -38.24 -17.01
CA ALA A 423 10.34 -38.61 -17.93
C ALA A 423 10.13 -37.57 -19.05
N LEU A 424 10.25 -36.27 -18.76
CA LEU A 424 10.05 -35.23 -19.78
C LEU A 424 11.17 -35.20 -20.82
N PHE A 425 12.40 -35.60 -20.48
CA PHE A 425 13.50 -35.68 -21.44
C PHE A 425 13.22 -36.69 -22.57
N HIS A 426 12.51 -37.77 -22.28
CA HIS A 426 12.14 -38.76 -23.29
C HIS A 426 11.09 -38.27 -24.31
N VAL A 427 10.40 -37.16 -24.02
CA VAL A 427 9.41 -36.55 -24.91
C VAL A 427 9.86 -35.18 -25.42
N ALA A 428 11.01 -34.68 -24.99
CA ALA A 428 11.66 -33.50 -25.55
C ALA A 428 12.14 -33.80 -26.97
N ASP A 429 12.00 -32.84 -27.89
CA ASP A 429 12.52 -33.02 -29.25
C ASP A 429 14.06 -33.15 -29.24
N PRO A 430 14.63 -34.22 -29.82
CA PRO A 430 16.08 -34.46 -29.81
C PRO A 430 16.87 -33.45 -30.65
N ALA A 431 16.23 -32.72 -31.58
CA ALA A 431 16.88 -31.62 -32.30
C ALA A 431 17.02 -30.35 -31.43
N GLY A 432 16.41 -30.35 -30.24
CA GLY A 432 16.45 -29.26 -29.27
C GLY A 432 15.05 -28.87 -28.79
N ALA A 433 14.86 -28.85 -27.48
CA ALA A 433 13.61 -28.43 -26.84
C ALA A 433 13.85 -27.36 -25.78
N VAL A 434 12.88 -26.47 -25.59
CA VAL A 434 12.93 -25.46 -24.52
C VAL A 434 12.04 -25.88 -23.36
N VAL A 435 12.63 -26.12 -22.19
CA VAL A 435 11.91 -26.48 -20.97
C VAL A 435 11.79 -25.25 -20.04
N HIS A 436 10.57 -24.89 -19.68
CA HIS A 436 10.29 -23.89 -18.65
C HIS A 436 10.05 -24.59 -17.31
N TRP A 437 11.12 -24.74 -16.54
CA TRP A 437 11.10 -25.37 -15.22
C TRP A 437 10.86 -24.33 -14.11
N THR A 438 9.75 -24.46 -13.39
CA THR A 438 9.48 -23.60 -12.22
C THR A 438 9.83 -24.33 -10.94
N ASP A 439 10.61 -23.68 -10.08
CA ASP A 439 11.03 -24.22 -8.78
C ASP A 439 10.87 -23.17 -7.66
N PHE A 440 10.92 -23.63 -6.41
CA PHE A 440 10.87 -22.80 -5.23
C PHE A 440 12.30 -22.56 -4.71
N ALA A 441 12.78 -21.33 -4.85
CA ALA A 441 14.11 -20.92 -4.41
C ALA A 441 14.03 -19.77 -3.39
N ALA A 442 15.01 -19.70 -2.49
CA ALA A 442 15.17 -18.58 -1.56
C ALA A 442 15.45 -17.27 -2.30
N ASP A 443 15.14 -16.14 -1.65
CA ASP A 443 15.50 -14.83 -2.19
C ASP A 443 17.02 -14.67 -2.42
N TRP A 444 17.85 -15.32 -1.61
CA TRP A 444 19.32 -15.26 -1.71
C TRP A 444 19.90 -16.16 -2.82
N GLU A 445 19.13 -17.14 -3.30
CA GLU A 445 19.55 -17.96 -4.44
C GLU A 445 19.48 -17.15 -5.74
N LEU A 446 18.70 -16.07 -5.81
CA LEU A 446 18.60 -15.23 -6.99
C LEU A 446 19.82 -14.29 -7.15
N PRO A 447 20.27 -14.01 -8.38
CA PRO A 447 19.71 -14.46 -9.66
C PRO A 447 20.27 -15.81 -10.16
N THR A 448 21.30 -16.34 -9.49
CA THR A 448 22.07 -17.48 -9.99
C THR A 448 21.33 -18.79 -9.91
N CYS A 449 20.46 -18.99 -8.91
CA CYS A 449 19.73 -20.21 -8.61
C CYS A 449 20.64 -21.45 -8.65
N ALA A 450 21.83 -21.36 -8.03
CA ALA A 450 22.91 -22.33 -8.19
C ALA A 450 22.48 -23.78 -7.91
N ARG A 451 21.66 -24.00 -6.86
CA ARG A 451 21.12 -25.32 -6.52
C ARG A 451 20.23 -25.89 -7.63
N THR A 452 19.23 -25.14 -8.08
CA THR A 452 18.34 -25.57 -9.16
C THR A 452 19.10 -25.78 -10.47
N ARG A 453 20.08 -24.92 -10.79
CA ARG A 453 20.94 -25.10 -11.97
C ARG A 453 21.78 -26.36 -11.88
N ALA A 454 22.40 -26.62 -10.74
CA ALA A 454 23.15 -27.85 -10.52
C ALA A 454 22.25 -29.07 -10.66
N PHE A 455 21.05 -29.06 -10.06
CA PHE A 455 20.08 -30.14 -10.20
C PHE A 455 19.74 -30.43 -11.67
N LEU A 456 19.42 -29.40 -12.45
CA LEU A 456 19.11 -29.54 -13.89
C LEU A 456 20.32 -30.05 -14.68
N ALA A 457 21.52 -29.55 -14.40
CA ALA A 457 22.74 -29.96 -15.08
C ALA A 457 23.08 -31.44 -14.82
N HIS A 458 22.98 -31.90 -13.57
CA HIS A 458 23.17 -33.32 -13.24
C HIS A 458 22.12 -34.19 -13.92
N ALA A 459 20.84 -33.77 -13.90
CA ALA A 459 19.78 -34.51 -14.57
C ALA A 459 19.99 -34.63 -16.07
N CYS A 460 20.48 -33.58 -16.73
CA CYS A 460 20.80 -33.65 -18.16
C CYS A 460 22.00 -34.56 -18.42
N ALA A 461 23.06 -34.47 -17.60
CA ALA A 461 24.25 -35.32 -17.73
C ALA A 461 23.93 -36.81 -17.59
N ASP A 462 23.04 -37.19 -16.66
CA ASP A 462 22.60 -38.57 -16.45
C ASP A 462 21.83 -39.14 -17.67
N HIS A 463 21.32 -38.28 -18.55
CA HIS A 463 20.64 -38.64 -19.81
C HIS A 463 21.47 -38.34 -21.05
N GLU A 464 22.76 -38.02 -20.90
CA GLU A 464 23.67 -37.65 -22.00
C GLU A 464 23.17 -36.43 -22.81
N LEU A 465 22.51 -35.48 -22.15
CA LEU A 465 21.99 -34.24 -22.74
C LEU A 465 22.84 -33.03 -22.36
N GLU A 466 23.02 -32.12 -23.31
CA GLU A 466 23.54 -30.78 -23.06
C GLU A 466 22.40 -29.82 -22.66
N CYS A 467 22.64 -28.97 -21.66
CA CYS A 467 21.64 -28.05 -21.14
C CYS A 467 22.18 -26.63 -20.98
N ASP A 468 21.58 -25.70 -21.72
CA ASP A 468 21.83 -24.27 -21.60
C ASP A 468 20.72 -23.54 -20.84
N VAL A 469 21.09 -22.81 -19.79
CA VAL A 469 20.14 -21.98 -19.04
C VAL A 469 19.93 -20.65 -19.78
N LEU A 470 18.85 -20.59 -20.57
CA LEU A 470 18.51 -19.40 -21.36
C LEU A 470 18.09 -18.19 -20.51
N TYR A 471 17.40 -18.44 -19.39
CA TYR A 471 16.88 -17.39 -18.51
C TYR A 471 16.62 -17.92 -17.10
N SER A 472 16.96 -17.14 -16.08
CA SER A 472 16.58 -17.36 -14.68
C SER A 472 15.94 -16.09 -14.15
N GLY A 473 14.73 -16.21 -13.57
CA GLY A 473 13.96 -15.07 -13.13
C GLY A 473 12.89 -15.42 -12.12
N ARG A 474 12.34 -14.39 -11.50
CA ARG A 474 11.31 -14.52 -10.48
C ARG A 474 9.93 -14.61 -11.15
N ALA A 475 9.30 -15.78 -11.10
CA ALA A 475 7.96 -16.02 -11.64
C ALA A 475 6.81 -15.42 -10.80
N GLY A 476 7.04 -15.15 -9.51
CA GLY A 476 6.04 -14.60 -8.60
C GLY A 476 6.62 -14.13 -7.25
N PRO A 477 5.81 -13.54 -6.35
CA PRO A 477 6.29 -13.09 -5.05
C PRO A 477 6.81 -14.28 -4.22
N SER A 478 8.02 -14.15 -3.70
CA SER A 478 8.70 -15.19 -2.92
C SER A 478 7.87 -15.63 -1.72
N VAL A 479 7.48 -16.91 -1.72
CA VAL A 479 6.90 -17.60 -0.54
C VAL A 479 8.01 -17.96 0.46
N ALA A 480 9.28 -17.90 0.02
CA ALA A 480 10.47 -18.40 0.71
C ALA A 480 11.28 -17.29 1.40
N LYS A 481 10.62 -16.28 1.99
CA LYS A 481 11.28 -15.30 2.89
C LYS A 481 11.92 -15.92 4.14
N ARG A 482 11.82 -17.24 4.33
CA ARG A 482 12.18 -17.96 5.58
C ARG A 482 13.10 -19.17 5.37
N GLN A 483 13.74 -19.34 4.23
CA GLN A 483 14.81 -20.34 4.15
C GLN A 483 16.01 -19.76 4.90
N LYS A 484 16.27 -20.26 6.12
CA LYS A 484 17.50 -19.95 6.85
C LYS A 484 18.66 -20.30 5.92
N LYS A 485 19.68 -19.43 5.87
CA LYS A 485 21.00 -19.86 5.41
C LYS A 485 21.40 -20.94 6.39
N ASP A 486 21.53 -22.19 5.95
CA ASP A 486 22.12 -23.22 6.81
C ASP A 486 23.47 -22.67 7.27
N ALA A 487 23.68 -22.71 8.59
CA ALA A 487 24.94 -22.29 9.16
C ALA A 487 26.01 -23.25 8.63
N GLU A 488 26.95 -22.71 7.85
CA GLU A 488 28.23 -23.37 7.57
C GLU A 488 28.93 -23.77 8.87
#